data_AF-A0A3M1IQB5-F1
#
_entry.id   AF-A0A3M1IQB5-F1
#
_cell.length_a   1.000
_cell.length_b   1.000
_cell.length_c   1.000
_cell.angle_alpha   90.00
_cell.angle_beta   90.00
_cell.angle_gamma   90.00
#
_symmetry.space_group_name_H-M   'P 1'
#
loop_
_entity.id
_entity.type
_entity.pdbx_description
1 polymer ?
#
loop_
_entity_poly.entity_id
_entity_poly.type
_entity_poly.pdbx_seq_one_letter_code
_entity_poly.pdbx_strand_id
1 'polypeptide(L)' 'MKAWAAAADSRAERAIKAITQALRTGKIGDGNVFGPPKAGTARACFGEQDQTAL' A
#
# COMPACT_ATOMS: atom_id res chain seq x y z
N MET A 1 3.51 -15.31 2.82
CA MET A 1 4.00 -14.37 1.79
C MET A 1 3.76 -12.95 2.31
N LYS A 2 4.73 -12.04 2.16
CA LYS A 2 4.61 -10.64 2.63
C LYS A 2 4.88 -9.73 1.44
N ALA A 3 3.95 -8.82 1.16
CA ALA A 3 4.07 -7.81 0.11
C ALA A 3 4.05 -6.42 0.75
N TRP A 4 4.74 -5.47 0.11
CA TRP A 4 4.71 -4.07 0.50
C TRP A 4 4.34 -3.21 -0.70
N ALA A 5 3.43 -2.27 -0.50
CA ALA A 5 3.09 -1.26 -1.48
C ALA A 5 3.10 0.12 -0.80
N ALA A 6 3.54 1.13 -1.54
CA ALA A 6 3.38 2.51 -1.14
C ALA A 6 2.30 3.14 -2.02
N ALA A 7 1.48 4.01 -1.44
CA ALA A 7 0.42 4.72 -2.14
C ALA A 7 0.34 6.14 -1.56
N ALA A 8 -0.07 7.10 -2.38
CA ALA A 8 -0.37 8.45 -1.89
C ALA A 8 -1.47 8.40 -0.80
N ASP A 9 -1.41 9.31 0.18
CA ASP A 9 -2.32 9.32 1.33
C ASP A 9 -3.79 9.34 0.91
N SER A 10 -4.13 10.10 -0.13
CA SER A 10 -5.48 10.20 -0.71
C SER A 10 -6.00 8.90 -1.36
N ARG A 11 -5.12 7.91 -1.54
CA ARG A 11 -5.41 6.59 -2.10
C ARG A 11 -5.23 5.46 -1.09
N ALA A 12 -4.61 5.71 0.06
CA ALA A 12 -4.26 4.69 1.04
C ALA A 12 -5.50 3.89 1.52
N GLU A 13 -6.56 4.58 1.92
CA GLU A 13 -7.79 3.93 2.42
C GLU A 13 -8.46 3.07 1.34
N ARG A 14 -8.54 3.58 0.11
CA ARG A 14 -9.07 2.84 -1.05
C ARG A 14 -8.23 1.61 -1.37
N ALA A 15 -6.91 1.73 -1.33
CA ALA A 15 -5.99 0.63 -1.57
C ALA A 15 -6.13 -0.47 -0.51
N ILE A 16 -6.20 -0.11 0.78
CA ILE A 16 -6.42 -1.06 1.88
C ILE A 16 -7.73 -1.82 1.68
N LYS A 17 -8.82 -1.11 1.36
CA LYS A 17 -10.13 -1.74 1.13
C LYS A 17 -10.10 -2.71 -0.06
N ALA A 18 -9.50 -2.30 -1.18
CA ALA A 18 -9.39 -3.14 -2.37
C ALA A 18 -8.55 -4.41 -2.11
N ILE A 19 -7.40 -4.28 -1.45
CA ILE A 19 -6.54 -5.42 -1.10
C ILE A 19 -7.25 -6.35 -0.13
N THR A 20 -7.92 -5.81 0.89
CA THR A 20 -8.67 -6.60 1.87
C THR A 20 -9.79 -7.39 1.21
N GLN A 21 -10.51 -6.80 0.26
CA GLN A 21 -11.55 -7.51 -0.50
C GLN A 21 -10.97 -8.59 -1.41
N ALA A 22 -9.84 -8.32 -2.07
CA ALA A 22 -9.19 -9.28 -2.96
C ALA A 22 -8.60 -10.49 -2.22
N LEU A 23 -8.11 -10.29 -0.99
CA LEU A 23 -7.55 -11.36 -0.15
C LEU A 23 -8.60 -12.18 0.59
N ARG A 24 -9.86 -11.74 0.62
CA ARG A 24 -10.90 -12.37 1.43
C ARG A 24 -11.35 -13.68 0.79
N THR A 25 -10.79 -14.80 1.24
CA THR A 25 -11.24 -16.15 0.86
C THR A 25 -12.33 -16.68 1.81
N GLY A 26 -12.52 -16.03 2.96
CA GLY A 26 -13.50 -16.42 3.98
C GLY A 26 -13.03 -17.59 4.85
N LYS A 27 -11.77 -18.00 4.71
CA LYS A 27 -11.12 -19.01 5.55
C LYS A 27 -10.16 -18.33 6.53
N ILE A 28 -9.88 -19.02 7.63
CA ILE A 28 -8.86 -18.58 8.59
C ILE A 28 -7.51 -18.61 7.86
N GLY A 29 -6.83 -17.46 7.79
CA GLY A 29 -5.52 -17.32 7.12
C GLY A 29 -5.43 -16.24 6.05
N ASP A 30 -6.50 -15.47 5.79
CA ASP A 30 -6.50 -14.37 4.79
C ASP A 30 -5.46 -13.27 5.08
N GLY A 31 -4.94 -13.21 6.32
CA GLY A 31 -3.87 -12.29 6.72
C GLY A 31 -4.37 -10.90 7.09
N ASN A 32 -3.42 -9.99 7.34
CA ASN A 32 -3.69 -8.63 7.79
C ASN A 32 -3.01 -7.61 6.87
N VAL A 33 -3.69 -6.50 6.62
CA VAL A 33 -3.15 -5.34 5.88
C VAL A 33 -2.85 -4.23 6.88
N PHE A 34 -1.62 -3.71 6.86
CA PHE A 34 -1.17 -2.62 7.73
C PHE A 34 -0.59 -1.47 6.90
N GLY A 35 -0.86 -0.23 7.32
CA GLY A 35 -0.36 0.98 6.65
C GLY A 35 0.26 1.98 7.63
N PRO A 36 1.50 1.76 8.10
CA PRO A 36 2.22 2.78 8.86
C PRO A 36 2.67 3.92 7.94
N PRO A 37 2.73 5.17 8.44
CA PRO A 37 3.26 6.29 7.67
C PRO A 37 4.72 6.03 7.29
N LYS A 38 5.09 6.41 6.06
CA LYS A 38 6.48 6.37 5.58
C LYS A 38 7.10 7.76 5.62
N ALA A 39 8.33 7.87 6.09
CA ALA A 39 9.05 9.13 6.23
C ALA A 39 9.60 9.72 4.90
N GLY A 40 9.57 8.95 3.80
CA GLY A 40 9.98 9.45 2.48
C GLY A 40 9.84 8.40 1.38
N THR A 41 9.54 8.84 0.16
CA THR A 41 9.52 8.00 -1.05
C THR A 41 10.27 8.67 -2.19
N ALA A 42 10.98 7.91 -3.03
CA ALA A 42 11.64 8.46 -4.22
C ALA A 42 11.51 7.52 -5.41
N ARG A 43 11.28 8.09 -6.59
CA ARG A 43 11.31 7.35 -7.86
C ARG A 43 12.70 7.50 -8.49
N ALA A 44 13.50 6.43 -8.43
CA ALA A 44 14.89 6.45 -8.86
C ALA A 44 15.09 6.90 -10.33
N CYS A 45 14.12 6.64 -11.21
CA CYS A 45 14.23 6.94 -12.64
C CYS A 45 13.99 8.42 -13.00
N PHE A 46 13.34 9.20 -12.13
CA PHE A 46 12.91 10.57 -12.45
C PHE A 46 13.30 11.61 -11.39
N GLY A 47 13.84 11.18 -10.23
CA GLY A 47 14.20 12.09 -9.14
C GLY A 47 13.00 12.67 -8.38
N GLU A 48 11.77 12.29 -8.76
CA GLU A 48 10.53 12.68 -8.07
C GLU A 48 10.52 12.13 -6.63
N GLN A 49 10.01 12.94 -5.70
CA GLN A 49 9.92 12.62 -4.27
C GLN A 49 8.48 12.54 -3.79
N ASP A 50 8.28 11.76 -2.73
CA ASP A 50 7.06 11.61 -1.94
C ASP A 50 5.82 11.36 -2.77
N GLN A 51 4.79 12.21 -2.66
CA GLN A 51 3.51 12.00 -3.34
C GLN A 51 3.65 12.03 -4.86
N THR A 52 4.61 12.77 -5.41
CA THR A 52 4.87 12.81 -6.85
C THR A 52 5.48 11.49 -7.34
N ALA A 53 6.14 10.74 -6.45
CA ALA A 53 6.71 9.44 -6.77
C ALA A 53 5.70 8.27 -6.75
N LEU A 54 4.45 8.49 -6.32
CA LEU A 54 3.42 7.47 -6.01
C LEU A 54 2.20 7.45 -6.94
#